data_AF-A0AAD8EDK5-F1
#
_entry.id   AF-A0AAD8EDK5-F1
#
_cell.length_a   1.000
_cell.length_b   1.000
_cell.length_c   1.000
_cell.angle_alpha   90.00
_cell.angle_beta   90.00
_cell.angle_gamma   90.00
#
_symmetry.space_group_name_H-M   'P 1'
#
loop_
_entity.id
_entity.type
_entity.pdbx_description
1 polymer ?
#
loop_
_entity_poly.entity_id
_entity_poly.type
_entity_poly.pdbx_seq_one_letter_code
_entity_poly.pdbx_strand_id
1 'polypeptide(L)'
;RKLVPNPNKTGILTDKQDYSFLDGRPVPLGSGVKRRVMKQREYAETIVKLSKEIDFAAEKYNKRIEEKKAAKQRKIDSKLKPKGHLLLNS
;
A
#
# COMPACT_ATOMS: atom_id res chain seq x y z
N ARG A 1 -2.95 -24.74 -16.00
CA ARG A 1 -3.92 -23.61 -15.95
C ARG A 1 -4.00 -23.10 -14.52
N LYS A 2 -3.84 -21.78 -14.26
CA LYS A 2 -3.99 -21.18 -12.92
C LYS A 2 -5.47 -20.95 -12.62
N LEU A 3 -6.16 -22.00 -12.17
CA LEU A 3 -7.56 -21.92 -11.72
C LEU A 3 -7.61 -22.22 -10.22
N VAL A 4 -8.65 -21.70 -9.56
CA VAL A 4 -8.92 -22.06 -8.16
C VAL A 4 -9.20 -23.56 -8.04
N PRO A 5 -8.74 -24.24 -6.96
CA PRO A 5 -8.94 -25.68 -6.78
C PRO A 5 -10.42 -26.09 -6.76
N ASN A 6 -11.29 -25.22 -6.23
CA ASN A 6 -12.73 -25.39 -6.28
C ASN A 6 -13.31 -24.59 -7.44
N PRO A 7 -13.89 -25.24 -8.47
CA PRO A 7 -14.44 -24.56 -9.64
C PRO A 7 -15.63 -23.65 -9.33
N ASN A 8 -16.35 -23.90 -8.23
CA ASN A 8 -17.49 -23.09 -7.81
C ASN A 8 -17.09 -21.82 -7.07
N LYS A 9 -15.80 -21.62 -6.77
CA LYS A 9 -15.35 -20.54 -5.90
C LYS A 9 -15.31 -19.18 -6.61
N THR A 10 -14.81 -19.15 -7.84
CA THR A 10 -14.64 -17.95 -8.67
C THR A 10 -14.56 -18.35 -10.14
N GLY A 11 -15.10 -17.55 -11.05
CA GLY A 11 -15.00 -17.77 -12.49
C GLY A 11 -16.34 -17.61 -13.20
N ILE A 12 -16.31 -17.82 -14.52
CA ILE A 12 -17.46 -17.58 -15.42
C ILE A 12 -18.71 -18.35 -14.97
N LEU A 13 -18.54 -19.55 -14.42
CA LEU A 13 -19.63 -20.39 -13.91
C LEU A 13 -20.39 -19.75 -12.73
N THR A 14 -19.69 -19.03 -11.85
CA THR A 14 -20.27 -18.50 -10.60
C THR A 14 -20.49 -16.98 -10.63
N ASP A 15 -19.76 -16.28 -11.48
CA ASP A 15 -19.77 -14.82 -11.56
C ASP A 15 -20.77 -14.28 -12.60
N LYS A 16 -21.12 -15.08 -13.61
CA LYS A 16 -22.16 -14.74 -14.59
C LYS A 16 -23.55 -14.99 -13.99
N GLN A 17 -24.55 -14.25 -14.48
CA GLN A 17 -25.95 -14.49 -14.13
C GLN A 17 -26.43 -15.81 -14.75
N ASP A 18 -27.20 -16.57 -13.98
CA ASP A 18 -27.73 -17.89 -14.40
C ASP A 18 -28.87 -17.78 -15.43
N TYR A 19 -29.56 -16.64 -15.48
CA TYR A 19 -30.65 -16.36 -16.41
C TYR A 19 -30.61 -14.90 -16.87
N SER A 20 -31.50 -14.55 -17.80
CA SER A 20 -31.71 -13.18 -18.29
C SER A 20 -33.16 -12.99 -18.72
N PHE A 21 -33.70 -11.78 -18.60
CA PHE A 21 -35.05 -11.47 -19.08
C PHE A 21 -35.07 -11.35 -20.61
N LEU A 22 -36.14 -11.84 -21.26
CA LEU A 22 -36.34 -11.71 -22.71
C LEU A 22 -36.36 -10.25 -23.16
N ASP A 23 -36.92 -9.38 -22.32
CA ASP A 23 -36.98 -7.91 -22.54
C ASP A 23 -35.60 -7.23 -22.42
N GLY A 24 -34.54 -7.96 -22.09
CA GLY A 24 -33.20 -7.40 -21.90
C GLY A 24 -33.00 -6.61 -20.60
N ARG A 25 -33.98 -6.66 -19.69
CA ARG A 25 -33.86 -6.01 -18.37
C ARG A 25 -32.71 -6.63 -17.58
N PRO A 26 -32.00 -5.84 -16.75
CA PRO A 26 -30.92 -6.37 -15.92
C PRO A 26 -31.47 -7.30 -14.84
N VAL A 27 -30.73 -8.37 -14.57
CA VAL A 27 -31.08 -9.32 -13.51
C VAL A 27 -30.68 -8.73 -12.16
N PRO A 28 -31.60 -8.73 -11.16
CA PRO A 28 -31.26 -8.26 -9.84
C PRO A 28 -30.17 -9.12 -9.21
N LEU A 29 -29.25 -8.49 -8.47
CA LEU A 29 -28.14 -9.18 -7.83
C LEU A 29 -28.63 -10.16 -6.75
N GLY A 30 -28.29 -11.44 -6.93
CA GLY A 30 -28.48 -12.46 -5.89
C GLY A 30 -27.69 -12.14 -4.61
N SER A 31 -28.22 -12.56 -3.46
CA SER A 31 -27.62 -12.31 -2.14
C SER A 31 -26.18 -12.81 -2.03
N GLY A 32 -25.87 -13.97 -2.62
CA GLY A 32 -24.52 -14.54 -2.65
C GLY A 32 -23.53 -13.70 -3.44
N VAL A 33 -23.92 -13.23 -4.64
CA VAL A 33 -23.10 -12.35 -5.48
C VAL A 33 -22.86 -11.03 -4.75
N LYS A 34 -23.91 -10.43 -4.18
CA LYS A 34 -23.81 -9.20 -3.38
C LYS A 34 -22.83 -9.35 -2.22
N ARG A 35 -22.92 -10.43 -1.45
CA ARG A 35 -22.00 -10.71 -0.33
C ARG A 35 -20.55 -10.83 -0.80
N ARG A 36 -20.30 -11.51 -1.93
CA ARG A 36 -18.95 -11.63 -2.51
C ARG A 36 -18.39 -10.27 -2.93
N VAL A 37 -19.18 -9.45 -3.61
CA VAL A 37 -18.77 -8.10 -4.05
C VAL A 37 -18.42 -7.21 -2.86
N MET A 38 -19.26 -7.18 -1.83
CA MET A 38 -18.99 -6.39 -0.62
C MET A 38 -17.70 -6.84 0.09
N LYS A 39 -17.50 -8.15 0.20
CA LYS A 39 -16.28 -8.71 0.80
C LYS A 39 -15.02 -8.37 -0.01
N GLN A 40 -15.09 -8.40 -1.34
CA GLN A 40 -13.98 -7.99 -2.19
C GLN A 40 -13.66 -6.50 -2.04
N ARG A 41 -14.69 -5.67 -1.87
CA ARG A 41 -14.52 -4.25 -1.59
C ARG A 41 -13.81 -4.02 -0.25
N GLU A 42 -14.22 -4.70 0.81
CA GLU A 42 -13.57 -4.62 2.13
C GLU A 42 -12.07 -4.99 2.05
N TYR A 43 -11.75 -6.06 1.30
CA TYR A 43 -10.37 -6.44 1.05
C TYR A 43 -9.59 -5.38 0.27
N ALA A 44 -10.18 -4.81 -0.79
CA ALA A 44 -9.54 -3.75 -1.56
C ALA A 44 -9.27 -2.51 -0.70
N GLU A 45 -10.24 -2.08 0.11
CA GLU A 45 -10.09 -0.96 1.04
C GLU A 45 -8.96 -1.19 2.04
N THR A 46 -8.88 -2.41 2.58
CA THR A 46 -7.82 -2.82 3.52
C THR A 46 -6.44 -2.81 2.86
N ILE A 47 -6.32 -3.37 1.65
CA ILE A 47 -5.06 -3.41 0.90
C ILE A 47 -4.56 -1.99 0.62
N VAL A 48 -5.44 -1.10 0.14
CA VAL A 48 -5.08 0.30 -0.14
C VAL A 48 -4.63 1.02 1.12
N LYS A 49 -5.31 0.81 2.24
CA LYS A 49 -4.94 1.40 3.53
C LYS A 49 -3.54 0.96 3.96
N LEU A 50 -3.28 -0.36 3.98
CA LEU A 50 -1.99 -0.90 4.41
C LEU A 50 -0.84 -0.47 3.50
N SER A 51 -1.06 -0.41 2.18
CA SER A 51 -0.05 0.09 1.24
C SER A 51 0.33 1.53 1.57
N LYS A 52 -0.65 2.41 1.78
CA LYS A 52 -0.41 3.82 2.12
C LYS A 52 0.35 3.97 3.45
N GLU A 53 0.03 3.13 4.44
CA GLU A 53 0.73 3.14 5.74
C GLU A 53 2.20 2.77 5.59
N ILE A 54 2.51 1.77 4.76
CA ILE A 54 3.89 1.34 4.47
C ILE A 54 4.65 2.45 3.74
N ASP A 55 4.06 3.02 2.69
CA ASP A 55 4.67 4.10 1.91
C ASP A 55 4.98 5.31 2.79
N PHE A 56 4.02 5.71 3.62
CA PHE A 56 4.19 6.79 4.60
C PHE A 56 5.31 6.49 5.60
N ALA A 57 5.38 5.26 6.12
CA ALA A 57 6.42 4.86 7.06
C ALA A 57 7.83 4.93 6.43
N ALA A 58 7.96 4.48 5.18
CA ALA A 58 9.21 4.53 4.43
C ALA A 58 9.66 5.98 4.20
N GLU A 59 8.77 6.85 3.72
CA GLU A 59 9.06 8.27 3.52
C GLU A 59 9.47 8.96 4.83
N LYS A 60 8.72 8.72 5.91
CA LYS A 60 9.00 9.30 7.23
C LYS A 60 10.36 8.84 7.76
N TYR A 61 10.71 7.57 7.56
CA TYR A 61 12.00 7.04 7.96
C TYR A 61 13.16 7.72 7.23
N ASN A 62 13.03 7.88 5.90
CA ASN A 62 14.04 8.55 5.07
C ASN A 62 14.22 10.01 5.48
N LYS A 63 13.13 10.77 5.64
CA LYS A 63 13.17 12.15 6.14
C LYS A 63 13.89 12.26 7.47
N ARG A 64 13.60 11.35 8.41
CA ARG A 64 14.25 11.33 9.73
C ARG A 64 15.76 11.05 9.64
N ILE A 65 16.21 10.23 8.68
CA ILE A 65 17.65 10.01 8.45
C ILE A 65 18.30 11.28 7.93
N GLU A 66 17.69 11.93 6.94
CA GLU A 66 18.18 13.17 6.35
C GLU A 66 18.27 14.29 7.37
N GLU A 67 17.24 14.47 8.19
CA GLU A 67 17.22 15.44 9.30
C GLU A 67 18.35 15.16 10.31
N LYS A 68 18.57 13.89 10.67
CA LYS A 68 19.69 13.51 11.56
C LYS A 68 21.05 13.82 10.94
N LYS A 69 21.22 13.57 9.64
CA LYS A 69 22.47 13.92 8.92
C LYS A 69 22.66 15.43 8.87
N ALA A 70 21.62 16.18 8.51
CA ALA A 70 21.64 17.63 8.46
C ALA A 70 21.92 18.24 9.84
N ALA A 71 21.32 17.73 10.91
CA ALA A 71 21.57 18.18 12.28
C ALA A 71 23.02 17.92 12.72
N LYS A 72 23.58 16.75 12.37
CA LYS A 72 25.01 16.46 12.61
C LYS A 72 25.91 17.42 11.85
N GLN A 73 25.62 17.67 10.58
CA GLN A 73 26.40 18.58 9.74
C GLN A 73 26.33 20.01 10.29
N ARG A 74 25.14 20.52 10.61
CA ARG A 74 24.97 21.83 11.26
C ARG A 74 25.77 21.95 12.55
N LYS A 75 25.82 20.90 13.37
CA LYS A 75 26.62 20.88 14.61
C LYS A 75 28.13 20.88 14.33
N ILE A 76 28.59 20.32 13.21
CA ILE A 76 30.00 20.38 12.79
C ILE A 76 30.31 21.78 12.26
N ASP A 77 29.46 22.32 11.38
CA ASP A 77 29.62 23.64 10.77
C ASP A 77 29.57 24.77 11.82
N SER A 78 28.79 24.59 12.89
CA SER A 78 28.73 25.54 14.01
C SER A 78 29.94 25.47 14.95
N LYS A 79 30.84 24.49 14.81
CA LYS A 79 32.04 24.43 15.67
C LYS A 79 33.03 25.51 15.25
N LEU A 80 33.68 26.10 16.25
CA LEU A 80 34.79 27.02 16.03
C LEU A 80 35.99 26.29 15.41
N LYS A 81 36.81 27.04 14.67
CA LYS A 81 38.05 26.52 14.07
C LYS A 81 38.94 25.88 15.15
N PRO A 82 39.59 24.74 14.85
CA PRO A 82 40.54 24.13 15.76
C PRO A 82 41.74 25.05 16.01
N LYS A 83 42.34 24.97 17.20
CA LYS A 83 43.48 25.82 17.62
C LYS A 83 44.68 24.97 18.06
N GLY A 84 45.86 25.60 18.09
CA GLY A 84 47.07 25.04 18.72
C GLY A 84 47.66 23.85 17.96
N HIS A 85 48.05 22.80 18.69
CA HIS A 85 48.73 21.62 18.13
C HIS A 85 47.89 20.88 17.06
N LEU A 86 46.57 21.11 17.02
CA LEU A 86 45.67 20.48 16.05
C LEU A 86 45.88 21.00 14.62
N LEU A 87 46.61 22.12 14.46
CA LEU A 87 47.00 22.67 13.16
C LEU A 87 48.37 22.17 12.68
N LEU A 88 49.17 21.58 13.57
CA LEU A 88 50.56 21.18 13.25
C LEU A 88 50.65 19.76 12.68
N ASN A 89 49.58 18.97 12.80
CA ASN A 89 49.51 17.56 12.40
C ASN A 89 48.56 17.31 11.21
N SER A 90 48.12 18.35 10.50
CA SER A 90 47.30 18.22 9.28
C SER A 90 48.16 18.14 8.03
#